data_AF-A0A925J323-F1
#
_entry.id   AF-A0A925J323-F1
#
_cell.length_a   1.000
_cell.length_b   1.000
_cell.length_c   1.000
_cell.angle_alpha   90.00
_cell.angle_beta   90.00
_cell.angle_gamma   90.00
#
_symmetry.space_group_name_H-M   'P 1'
#
loop_
_entity.id
_entity.type
_entity.pdbx_description
1 polymer ?
#
loop_
_entity_poly.entity_id
_entity_poly.type
_entity_poly.pdbx_seq_one_letter_code
_entity_poly.pdbx_strand_id
1 'polypeptide(L)'
;MSALPFCQRLLTAGRLSLASIGLLLCASACSDLLTAVPSDEDLFDAPVAGLSPAELTAFLRGDEEFGRRFSPLTGLGPMFNDVSCASCHSGDGRGRLDNALTRIGTPANDFLRHLGGPQIQTRAVHGALAEAMPSGVPMSVRLPPPVFGAGLIEAIPVAAILALADSADANGDGISGRANWVRPAPFVGAGEPGGGPGLQLGRFGRKASVSTILQQTVGAYLE
;
A
#
# COMPACT_ATOMS: atom_id res chain seq x y z
N MET A 1 66.32 -8.08 62.41
CA MET A 1 65.08 -7.51 63.00
C MET A 1 64.45 -6.62 61.93
N SER A 2 63.20 -6.68 61.49
CA SER A 2 62.05 -7.59 61.63
C SER A 2 60.91 -6.91 60.83
N ALA A 3 60.17 -7.68 60.03
CA ALA A 3 58.80 -7.46 59.52
C ALA A 3 58.49 -6.35 58.45
N LEU A 4 57.91 -6.83 57.34
CA LEU A 4 57.02 -6.20 56.32
C LEU A 4 55.67 -5.73 56.94
N PRO A 5 54.62 -5.18 56.24
CA PRO A 5 54.30 -5.22 54.78
C PRO A 5 53.50 -4.00 54.18
N PHE A 6 53.01 -4.17 52.94
CA PHE A 6 51.73 -3.63 52.42
C PHE A 6 51.76 -2.35 51.54
N CYS A 7 52.26 -2.45 50.31
CA CYS A 7 51.60 -1.83 49.15
C CYS A 7 52.25 -2.29 47.83
N GLN A 8 51.93 -3.50 47.39
CA GLN A 8 52.36 -4.04 46.09
C GLN A 8 51.16 -4.34 45.17
N ARG A 9 50.02 -3.67 45.39
CA ARG A 9 48.82 -3.80 44.56
C ARG A 9 48.46 -2.44 43.99
N LEU A 10 49.04 -2.04 42.86
CA LEU A 10 48.48 -0.97 42.00
C LEU A 10 49.19 -0.80 40.64
N LEU A 11 49.80 -1.85 40.09
CA LEU A 11 50.37 -1.82 38.72
C LEU A 11 49.85 -2.94 37.81
N THR A 12 48.58 -3.32 37.99
CA THR A 12 47.85 -4.22 37.06
C THR A 12 46.51 -3.61 36.65
N ALA A 13 46.49 -2.32 36.30
CA ALA A 13 45.34 -1.69 35.69
C ALA A 13 45.83 -0.81 34.54
N GLY A 14 45.53 -1.20 33.31
CA GLY A 14 45.85 -0.38 32.14
C GLY A 14 46.46 -1.12 30.96
N ARG A 15 45.98 -2.32 30.64
CA ARG A 15 46.05 -2.86 29.29
C ARG A 15 44.69 -3.40 28.91
N LEU A 16 43.69 -2.51 28.80
CA LEU A 16 42.63 -2.78 27.83
C LEU A 16 43.33 -2.76 26.48
N SER A 17 43.60 -3.94 25.93
CA SER A 17 44.14 -4.09 24.59
C SER A 17 43.24 -3.30 23.64
N LEU A 18 43.79 -2.56 22.67
CA LEU A 18 43.01 -1.92 21.61
C LEU A 18 42.04 -2.91 20.94
N ALA A 19 42.36 -4.20 20.96
CA ALA A 19 41.48 -5.29 20.55
C ALA A 19 40.19 -5.40 21.39
N SER A 20 40.25 -5.19 22.70
CA SER A 20 39.09 -5.23 23.61
C SER A 20 38.18 -4.02 23.43
N ILE A 21 38.75 -2.83 23.17
CA ILE A 21 38.00 -1.61 22.85
C ILE A 21 37.35 -1.73 21.47
N GLY A 22 38.06 -2.27 20.47
CA GLY A 22 37.51 -2.55 19.14
C GLY A 22 36.37 -3.56 19.14
N LEU A 23 36.45 -4.62 19.96
CA LEU A 23 35.39 -5.62 20.06
C LEU A 23 34.11 -5.07 20.74
N LEU A 24 34.27 -4.20 21.75
CA LEU A 24 33.15 -3.51 22.40
C LEU A 24 32.48 -2.48 21.47
N LEU A 25 33.25 -1.74 20.67
CA LEU A 25 32.73 -0.80 19.67
C LEU A 25 31.98 -1.51 18.53
N CYS A 26 32.47 -2.66 18.06
CA CYS A 26 31.76 -3.46 17.06
C CYS A 26 30.46 -4.07 17.61
N ALA A 27 30.43 -4.49 18.89
CA ALA A 27 29.25 -5.07 19.50
C ALA A 27 28.13 -4.03 19.73
N SER A 28 28.47 -2.78 20.08
CA SER A 28 27.47 -1.70 20.23
C SER A 28 27.02 -1.10 18.90
N ALA A 29 27.87 -1.13 17.87
CA ALA A 29 27.49 -0.62 16.55
C ALA A 29 26.59 -1.58 15.76
N CYS A 30 26.59 -2.88 16.08
CA CYS A 30 25.73 -3.85 15.43
C CYS A 30 24.24 -3.68 15.80
N SER A 31 23.90 -3.21 17.00
CA SER A 31 22.49 -3.06 17.41
C SER A 31 21.76 -1.93 16.68
N ASP A 32 22.46 -0.83 16.36
CA ASP A 32 21.87 0.30 15.64
C ASP A 32 21.73 0.03 14.12
N LEU A 33 22.42 -0.99 13.61
CA LEU A 33 22.35 -1.42 12.21
C LEU A 33 21.33 -2.55 11.98
N LEU A 34 20.87 -3.20 13.06
CA LEU A 34 19.87 -4.26 13.02
C LEU A 34 18.49 -3.63 13.21
N THR A 35 17.75 -3.50 12.11
CA THR A 35 16.31 -3.21 12.18
C THR A 35 15.63 -4.34 12.95
N ALA A 36 14.98 -4.02 14.07
CA ALA A 36 14.12 -4.98 14.75
C ALA A 36 12.99 -5.42 13.82
N VAL A 37 12.59 -6.69 13.91
CA VAL A 37 11.37 -7.16 13.26
C VAL A 37 10.22 -6.32 13.85
N PRO A 38 9.36 -5.69 13.03
CA PRO A 38 8.22 -4.94 13.53
C PRO A 38 7.35 -5.84 14.42
N SER A 39 6.71 -5.27 15.45
CA SER A 39 5.69 -6.02 16.17
C SER A 39 4.50 -6.29 15.23
N ASP A 40 3.66 -7.28 15.53
CA ASP A 40 2.47 -7.54 14.70
C ASP A 40 1.59 -6.28 14.57
N GLU A 41 1.53 -5.42 15.60
CA GLU A 41 0.80 -4.13 15.56
C GLU A 41 1.39 -3.10 14.60
N ASP A 42 2.67 -3.27 14.22
CA ASP A 42 3.36 -2.42 13.25
C ASP A 42 3.27 -2.96 11.81
N LEU A 43 2.69 -4.15 11.62
CA LEU A 43 2.45 -4.73 10.30
C LEU A 43 1.11 -4.23 9.74
N PHE A 44 1.14 -3.84 8.46
CA PHE A 44 -0.05 -3.28 7.79
C PHE A 44 -1.15 -4.32 7.52
N ASP A 45 -0.80 -5.59 7.53
CA ASP A 45 -1.67 -6.75 7.27
C ASP A 45 -2.12 -7.46 8.56
N ALA A 46 -1.85 -6.86 9.73
CA ALA A 46 -2.32 -7.37 11.02
C ALA A 46 -3.63 -6.70 11.48
N PRO A 47 -4.48 -7.41 12.25
CA PRO A 47 -5.66 -6.80 12.85
C PRO A 47 -5.25 -5.74 13.88
N VAL A 48 -5.99 -4.64 13.92
CA VAL A 48 -5.81 -3.64 14.97
C VAL A 48 -6.20 -4.20 16.34
N ALA A 49 -5.57 -3.69 17.41
CA ALA A 49 -5.94 -4.08 18.77
C ALA A 49 -7.39 -3.70 19.11
N GLY A 50 -8.04 -4.53 19.95
CA GLY A 50 -9.36 -4.23 20.51
C GLY A 50 -10.56 -4.59 19.63
N LEU A 51 -10.37 -5.29 18.49
CA LEU A 51 -11.48 -5.81 17.69
C LEU A 51 -12.36 -6.78 18.51
N SER A 52 -13.67 -6.67 18.33
CA SER A 52 -14.61 -7.68 18.80
C SER A 52 -14.38 -9.01 18.06
N PRO A 53 -14.84 -10.15 18.61
CA PRO A 53 -14.72 -11.44 17.92
C PRO A 53 -15.34 -11.44 16.51
N ALA A 54 -16.42 -10.69 16.31
CA ALA A 54 -17.08 -10.58 15.00
C ALA A 54 -16.23 -9.78 14.00
N GLU A 55 -15.63 -8.66 14.43
CA GLU A 55 -14.74 -7.85 13.58
C GLU A 55 -13.45 -8.59 13.25
N LEU A 56 -12.85 -9.28 14.22
CA LEU A 56 -11.68 -10.11 13.98
C LEU A 56 -11.99 -11.23 12.96
N THR A 57 -13.16 -11.86 13.07
CA THR A 57 -13.60 -12.87 12.09
C THR A 57 -13.77 -12.25 10.70
N ALA A 58 -14.33 -11.04 10.60
CA ALA A 58 -14.48 -10.33 9.35
C ALA A 58 -13.11 -9.95 8.73
N PHE A 59 -12.17 -9.48 9.57
CA PHE A 59 -10.80 -9.18 9.17
C PHE A 59 -10.11 -10.41 8.59
N LEU A 60 -10.09 -11.53 9.33
CA LEU A 60 -9.42 -12.77 8.91
C LEU A 60 -9.99 -13.33 7.61
N ARG A 61 -11.32 -13.23 7.41
CA ARG A 61 -11.95 -13.59 6.13
C ARG A 61 -11.49 -12.67 5.00
N GLY A 62 -11.41 -11.37 5.26
CA GLY A 62 -10.93 -10.38 4.30
C GLY A 62 -9.48 -10.66 3.89
N ASP A 63 -8.62 -10.97 4.85
CA ASP A 63 -7.21 -11.35 4.63
C ASP A 63 -7.09 -12.62 3.77
N GLU A 64 -7.86 -13.67 4.09
CA GLU A 64 -7.92 -14.89 3.28
C GLU A 64 -8.34 -14.60 1.83
N GLU A 65 -9.37 -13.79 1.62
CA GLU A 65 -9.82 -13.40 0.29
C GLU A 65 -8.80 -12.50 -0.44
N PHE A 66 -8.08 -11.65 0.28
CA PHE A 66 -7.04 -10.78 -0.29
C PHE A 66 -5.83 -11.59 -0.78
N GLY A 67 -5.49 -12.66 -0.05
CA GLY A 67 -4.47 -13.64 -0.41
C GLY A 67 -4.92 -14.63 -1.49
N ARG A 68 -6.23 -14.72 -1.79
CA ARG A 68 -6.78 -15.73 -2.70
C ARG A 68 -6.16 -15.64 -4.09
N ARG A 69 -5.69 -16.78 -4.59
CA ARG A 69 -5.15 -16.92 -5.94
C ARG A 69 -6.23 -17.30 -6.93
N PHE A 70 -6.33 -16.54 -8.01
CA PHE A 70 -7.20 -16.80 -9.16
C PHE A 70 -6.53 -17.77 -10.13
N SER A 71 -7.35 -18.56 -10.80
CA SER A 71 -6.99 -19.53 -11.83
C SER A 71 -7.96 -19.36 -13.01
N PRO A 72 -7.68 -19.98 -14.17
CA PRO A 72 -8.63 -19.96 -15.28
C PRO A 72 -10.04 -20.46 -14.89
N LEU A 73 -10.11 -21.43 -13.97
CA LEU A 73 -11.38 -22.00 -13.50
C LEU A 73 -12.09 -21.12 -12.46
N THR A 74 -11.38 -20.17 -11.87
CA THR A 74 -11.90 -19.26 -10.82
C THR A 74 -11.95 -17.80 -11.26
N GLY A 75 -11.77 -17.53 -12.57
CA GLY A 75 -12.03 -16.22 -13.17
C GLY A 75 -10.81 -15.36 -13.50
N LEU A 76 -9.58 -15.90 -13.53
CA LEU A 76 -8.36 -15.14 -13.86
C LEU A 76 -8.35 -14.55 -15.28
N GLY A 77 -9.15 -15.11 -16.20
CA GLY A 77 -9.11 -14.78 -17.62
C GLY A 77 -7.89 -15.41 -18.34
N PRO A 78 -7.83 -15.33 -19.69
CA PRO A 78 -6.69 -15.82 -20.45
C PRO A 78 -5.45 -14.92 -20.32
N MET A 79 -5.71 -13.64 -20.07
CA MET A 79 -4.76 -12.54 -19.94
C MET A 79 -4.95 -11.90 -18.57
N PHE A 80 -3.85 -11.51 -17.92
CA PHE A 80 -3.90 -10.91 -16.59
C PHE A 80 -2.62 -10.12 -16.27
N ASN A 81 -2.70 -9.30 -15.22
CA ASN A 81 -1.53 -8.63 -14.62
C ASN A 81 -0.92 -9.46 -13.49
N ASP A 82 -1.77 -9.95 -12.59
CA ASP A 82 -1.37 -10.84 -11.50
C ASP A 82 -2.53 -11.76 -11.08
N VAL A 83 -2.25 -12.72 -10.20
CA VAL A 83 -3.18 -13.78 -9.80
C VAL A 83 -3.77 -13.58 -8.42
N SER A 84 -3.42 -12.54 -7.67
CA SER A 84 -4.03 -12.20 -6.39
C SER A 84 -3.81 -10.74 -6.03
N CYS A 85 -4.64 -10.21 -5.12
CA CYS A 85 -4.50 -8.84 -4.63
C CYS A 85 -3.14 -8.65 -3.95
N ALA A 86 -2.77 -9.59 -3.07
CA ALA A 86 -1.50 -9.58 -2.34
C ALA A 86 -0.25 -9.66 -3.24
N SER A 87 -0.37 -10.15 -4.48
CA SER A 87 0.77 -10.21 -5.41
C SER A 87 1.15 -8.81 -5.91
N CYS A 88 0.18 -7.91 -6.05
CA CYS A 88 0.41 -6.49 -6.35
C CYS A 88 0.62 -5.66 -5.07
N HIS A 89 -0.15 -5.96 -4.02
CA HIS A 89 -0.19 -5.21 -2.76
C HIS A 89 0.46 -6.02 -1.63
N SER A 90 1.78 -6.22 -1.70
CA SER A 90 2.49 -7.08 -0.75
C SER A 90 2.42 -6.54 0.68
N GLY A 91 1.93 -7.37 1.61
CA GLY A 91 1.69 -7.00 3.02
C GLY A 91 0.74 -5.80 3.14
N ASP A 92 -0.29 -5.76 2.31
CA ASP A 92 -1.26 -4.65 2.15
C ASP A 92 -0.65 -3.28 1.80
N GLY A 93 0.65 -3.29 1.53
CA GLY A 93 1.48 -2.12 1.40
C GLY A 93 1.61 -1.64 -0.03
N ARG A 94 2.58 -0.73 -0.19
CA ARG A 94 2.95 -0.22 -1.51
C ARG A 94 3.64 -1.32 -2.31
N GLY A 95 3.24 -1.47 -3.57
CA GLY A 95 3.92 -2.36 -4.50
C GLY A 95 5.33 -1.91 -4.86
N ARG A 96 6.03 -2.77 -5.59
CA ARG A 96 7.43 -2.66 -5.96
C ARG A 96 7.58 -2.65 -7.48
N LEU A 97 8.77 -2.39 -7.99
CA LEU A 97 8.96 -2.25 -9.45
C LEU A 97 8.72 -3.57 -10.21
N ASP A 98 8.93 -4.71 -9.57
CA ASP A 98 8.72 -6.06 -10.10
C ASP A 98 7.23 -6.44 -10.25
N ASN A 99 6.34 -5.79 -9.49
CA ASN A 99 4.88 -5.94 -9.63
C ASN A 99 4.19 -4.65 -10.11
N ALA A 100 4.94 -3.75 -10.74
CA ALA A 100 4.41 -2.53 -11.30
C ALA A 100 3.59 -2.79 -12.57
N LEU A 101 2.58 -1.95 -12.78
CA LEU A 101 1.67 -2.03 -13.91
C LEU A 101 2.05 -1.00 -14.97
N THR A 102 1.93 -1.38 -16.24
CA THR A 102 2.13 -0.46 -17.36
C THR A 102 0.79 0.03 -17.87
N ARG A 103 0.59 1.35 -17.79
CA ARG A 103 -0.57 2.02 -18.37
C ARG A 103 -0.20 2.79 -19.61
N ILE A 104 -1.10 2.76 -20.59
CA ILE A 104 -1.00 3.50 -21.83
C ILE A 104 -2.07 4.57 -21.88
N GLY A 105 -1.81 5.65 -22.60
CA GLY A 105 -2.79 6.73 -22.72
C GLY A 105 -2.43 7.77 -23.74
N THR A 106 -3.36 8.69 -23.95
CA THR A 106 -3.18 9.84 -24.83
C THR A 106 -3.46 11.14 -24.08
N PRO A 107 -2.91 12.27 -24.54
CA PRO A 107 -3.28 13.59 -23.99
C PRO A 107 -4.77 13.90 -24.08
N ALA A 108 -5.51 13.25 -25.00
CA ALA A 108 -6.96 13.41 -25.18
C ALA A 108 -7.79 12.63 -24.16
N ASN A 109 -7.16 11.96 -23.17
CA ASN A 109 -7.84 11.13 -22.17
C ASN A 109 -8.69 9.99 -22.79
N ASP A 110 -8.22 9.45 -23.92
CA ASP A 110 -8.78 8.25 -24.54
C ASP A 110 -8.40 7.01 -23.73
N PHE A 111 -9.37 6.13 -23.47
CA PHE A 111 -9.16 4.85 -22.79
C PHE A 111 -8.56 3.77 -23.69
N LEU A 112 -8.32 4.06 -24.98
CA LEU A 112 -7.60 3.18 -25.91
C LEU A 112 -8.21 1.77 -26.00
N ARG A 113 -9.55 1.66 -25.93
CA ARG A 113 -10.27 0.37 -25.97
C ARG A 113 -10.00 -0.44 -27.24
N HIS A 114 -9.67 0.24 -28.33
CA HIS A 114 -9.27 -0.42 -29.59
C HIS A 114 -7.90 -1.12 -29.50
N LEU A 115 -7.13 -0.87 -28.44
CA LEU A 115 -5.84 -1.49 -28.12
C LEU A 115 -5.92 -2.40 -26.88
N GLY A 116 -7.11 -2.79 -26.43
CA GLY A 116 -7.31 -3.59 -25.20
C GLY A 116 -7.61 -2.76 -23.95
N GLY A 117 -7.28 -1.47 -23.95
CA GLY A 117 -7.59 -0.56 -22.85
C GLY A 117 -6.37 0.23 -22.35
N PRO A 118 -6.52 0.97 -21.25
CA PRO A 118 -5.46 1.85 -20.73
C PRO A 118 -4.42 1.11 -19.86
N GLN A 119 -4.55 -0.20 -19.68
CA GLN A 119 -3.74 -1.03 -18.80
C GLN A 119 -3.32 -2.27 -19.59
N ILE A 120 -2.01 -2.51 -19.68
CA ILE A 120 -1.45 -3.63 -20.45
C ILE A 120 -1.33 -4.88 -19.59
N GLN A 121 -1.94 -5.98 -20.03
CA GLN A 121 -1.92 -7.29 -19.36
C GLN A 121 -0.73 -8.13 -19.82
N THR A 122 0.36 -8.06 -19.05
CA THR A 122 1.67 -8.59 -19.44
C THR A 122 1.85 -10.10 -19.21
N ARG A 123 0.85 -10.80 -18.63
CA ARG A 123 0.90 -12.23 -18.35
C ARG A 123 -0.26 -12.97 -19.00
N ALA A 124 -0.05 -14.24 -19.31
CA ALA A 124 -1.02 -15.11 -19.96
C ALA A 124 -1.03 -16.49 -19.32
N VAL A 125 -2.18 -17.17 -19.43
CA VAL A 125 -2.27 -18.60 -19.13
C VAL A 125 -1.58 -19.41 -20.23
N HIS A 126 -1.28 -20.69 -19.96
CA HIS A 126 -0.68 -21.56 -20.98
C HIS A 126 -1.58 -21.64 -22.23
N GLY A 127 -0.96 -21.43 -23.40
CA GLY A 127 -1.65 -21.41 -24.70
C GLY A 127 -2.24 -20.06 -25.10
N ALA A 128 -2.21 -19.04 -24.24
CA ALA A 128 -2.57 -17.66 -24.56
C ALA A 128 -1.33 -16.77 -24.75
N LEU A 129 -1.51 -15.57 -25.29
CA LEU A 129 -0.43 -14.61 -25.56
C LEU A 129 -0.63 -13.31 -24.78
N ALA A 130 0.40 -12.93 -24.00
CA ALA A 130 0.57 -11.62 -23.36
C ALA A 130 0.17 -10.46 -24.29
N GLU A 131 -0.46 -9.43 -23.74
CA GLU A 131 -0.63 -8.20 -24.48
C GLU A 131 0.75 -7.61 -24.79
N ALA A 132 0.96 -7.25 -26.06
CA ALA A 132 2.17 -6.58 -26.48
C ALA A 132 2.03 -5.06 -26.29
N MET A 133 3.13 -4.39 -26.02
CA MET A 133 3.17 -2.93 -25.91
C MET A 133 3.00 -2.28 -27.31
N PRO A 134 1.92 -1.54 -27.59
CA PRO A 134 1.76 -0.85 -28.87
C PRO A 134 2.85 0.20 -29.15
N SER A 135 3.29 0.28 -30.41
CA SER A 135 4.30 1.25 -30.83
C SER A 135 3.74 2.69 -30.83
N GLY A 136 4.56 3.66 -30.41
CA GLY A 136 4.25 5.09 -30.51
C GLY A 136 3.20 5.61 -29.53
N VAL A 137 2.81 4.83 -28.53
CA VAL A 137 1.84 5.23 -27.50
C VAL A 137 2.57 5.61 -26.20
N PRO A 138 2.30 6.79 -25.61
CA PRO A 138 2.85 7.16 -24.31
C PRO A 138 2.47 6.15 -23.22
N MET A 139 3.44 5.85 -22.35
CA MET A 139 3.25 4.92 -21.24
C MET A 139 3.60 5.55 -19.89
N SER A 140 3.04 4.97 -18.82
CA SER A 140 3.33 5.29 -17.43
C SER A 140 3.41 4.00 -16.63
N VAL A 141 4.51 3.82 -15.91
CA VAL A 141 4.63 2.77 -14.90
C VAL A 141 3.90 3.20 -13.63
N ARG A 142 3.13 2.29 -13.03
CA ARG A 142 2.30 2.52 -11.84
C ARG A 142 2.62 1.48 -10.78
N LEU A 143 3.02 1.95 -9.60
CA LEU A 143 3.13 1.09 -8.43
C LEU A 143 1.73 0.90 -7.82
N PRO A 144 1.37 -0.33 -7.43
CA PRO A 144 0.20 -0.57 -6.59
C PRO A 144 0.25 0.29 -5.32
N PRO A 145 -0.83 1.03 -4.99
CA PRO A 145 -0.89 1.82 -3.76
C PRO A 145 -1.02 0.93 -2.52
N PRO A 146 -0.66 1.42 -1.32
CA PRO A 146 -1.08 0.75 -0.09
C PRO A 146 -2.61 0.72 0.03
N VAL A 147 -3.15 -0.37 0.56
CA VAL A 147 -4.60 -0.58 0.73
C VAL A 147 -5.05 -0.67 2.19
N PHE A 148 -4.11 -0.83 3.13
CA PHE A 148 -4.41 -0.74 4.55
C PHE A 148 -5.11 0.59 4.88
N GLY A 149 -6.09 0.54 5.79
CA GLY A 149 -6.83 1.73 6.21
C GLY A 149 -7.78 2.33 5.17
N ALA A 150 -7.94 1.74 3.98
CA ALA A 150 -8.90 2.24 2.99
C ALA A 150 -10.33 2.36 3.56
N GLY A 151 -10.75 1.37 4.36
CA GLY A 151 -12.03 1.41 5.09
C GLY A 151 -12.16 2.60 6.04
N LEU A 152 -11.07 2.98 6.72
CA LEU A 152 -11.05 4.15 7.59
C LEU A 152 -11.19 5.46 6.78
N ILE A 153 -10.58 5.52 5.60
CA ILE A 153 -10.73 6.66 4.67
C ILE A 153 -12.18 6.77 4.18
N GLU A 154 -12.82 5.64 3.85
CA GLU A 154 -14.22 5.61 3.46
C GLU A 154 -15.14 6.10 4.58
N ALA A 155 -14.82 5.72 5.83
CA ALA A 155 -15.56 6.10 7.02
C ALA A 155 -15.44 7.58 7.40
N ILE A 156 -14.49 8.35 6.83
CA ILE A 156 -14.38 9.79 7.10
C ILE A 156 -15.69 10.49 6.71
N PRO A 157 -16.37 11.23 7.61
CA PRO A 157 -17.61 11.92 7.27
C PRO A 157 -17.41 12.92 6.13
N VAL A 158 -18.38 13.01 5.21
CA VAL A 158 -18.35 13.98 4.10
C VAL A 158 -18.18 15.41 4.63
N ALA A 159 -18.87 15.76 5.70
CA ALA A 159 -18.77 17.08 6.33
C ALA A 159 -17.35 17.40 6.82
N ALA A 160 -16.61 16.40 7.31
CA ALA A 160 -15.22 16.59 7.76
C ALA A 160 -14.29 16.93 6.58
N ILE A 161 -14.49 16.29 5.42
CA ILE A 161 -13.71 16.61 4.21
C ILE A 161 -14.07 18.00 3.68
N LEU A 162 -15.37 18.34 3.66
CA LEU A 162 -15.82 19.65 3.19
C LEU A 162 -15.39 20.80 4.09
N ALA A 163 -15.26 20.57 5.40
CA ALA A 163 -14.73 21.57 6.34
C ALA A 163 -13.27 21.95 6.05
N LEU A 164 -12.52 21.09 5.36
CA LEU A 164 -11.13 21.32 4.94
C LEU A 164 -11.02 21.81 3.49
N ALA A 165 -12.14 22.00 2.79
CA ALA A 165 -12.13 22.50 1.42
C ALA A 165 -11.93 24.03 1.42
N ASP A 166 -10.71 24.47 1.10
CA ASP A 166 -10.37 25.89 0.98
C ASP A 166 -9.98 26.22 -0.47
N SER A 167 -10.97 26.40 -1.33
CA SER A 167 -10.67 26.60 -2.76
C SER A 167 -10.06 27.98 -3.09
N ALA A 168 -10.10 28.92 -2.15
CA ALA A 168 -9.62 30.29 -2.31
C ALA A 168 -8.34 30.57 -1.52
N ASP A 169 -7.79 29.57 -0.81
CA ASP A 169 -6.64 29.73 0.09
C ASP A 169 -6.87 30.87 1.08
N ALA A 170 -8.04 30.87 1.72
CA ALA A 170 -8.49 31.90 2.64
C ALA A 170 -7.62 31.97 3.91
N ASN A 171 -6.98 30.87 4.29
CA ASN A 171 -6.06 30.82 5.41
C ASN A 171 -4.59 31.18 5.04
N GLY A 172 -4.28 31.28 3.74
CA GLY A 172 -2.96 31.68 3.24
C GLY A 172 -1.86 30.65 3.50
N ASP A 173 -2.20 29.37 3.62
CA ASP A 173 -1.22 28.28 3.80
C ASP A 173 -0.66 27.74 2.47
N GLY A 174 -1.20 28.22 1.34
CA GLY A 174 -0.80 27.81 0.00
C GLY A 174 -1.54 26.59 -0.54
N ILE A 175 -2.55 26.07 0.17
CA ILE A 175 -3.30 24.87 -0.20
C ILE A 175 -4.73 25.24 -0.62
N SER A 176 -4.99 25.23 -1.94
CA SER A 176 -6.32 25.49 -2.50
C SER A 176 -7.18 24.24 -2.71
N GLY A 177 -7.47 23.50 -1.63
CA GLY A 177 -8.20 22.21 -1.68
C GLY A 177 -9.60 22.31 -2.29
N ARG A 178 -9.97 21.37 -3.19
CA ARG A 178 -11.31 21.29 -3.80
C ARG A 178 -11.86 19.88 -3.74
N ALA A 179 -13.08 19.74 -3.22
CA ALA A 179 -13.80 18.48 -3.25
C ALA A 179 -14.13 18.07 -4.70
N ASN A 180 -13.85 16.81 -5.05
CA ASN A 180 -14.24 16.24 -6.34
C ASN A 180 -15.55 15.48 -6.19
N TRP A 181 -16.51 15.76 -7.07
CA TRP A 181 -17.82 15.11 -7.07
C TRP A 181 -17.92 14.18 -8.28
N VAL A 182 -18.21 12.91 -8.01
CA VAL A 182 -18.22 11.85 -9.02
C VAL A 182 -19.54 11.12 -9.02
N ARG A 183 -19.94 10.58 -10.16
CA ARG A 183 -21.11 9.70 -10.24
C ARG A 183 -20.66 8.27 -9.93
N PRO A 184 -21.17 7.62 -8.88
CA PRO A 184 -20.87 6.21 -8.62
C PRO A 184 -21.28 5.32 -9.79
N ALA A 185 -20.63 4.18 -9.94
CA ALA A 185 -21.03 3.20 -10.93
C ALA A 185 -22.46 2.66 -10.62
N PRO A 186 -23.26 2.28 -11.64
CA PRO A 186 -24.65 1.87 -11.43
C PRO A 186 -24.88 0.71 -10.47
N PHE A 187 -23.88 -0.16 -10.28
CA PHE A 187 -23.94 -1.29 -9.35
C PHE A 187 -23.70 -0.89 -7.88
N VAL A 188 -23.26 0.34 -7.63
CA VAL A 188 -23.00 0.85 -6.28
C VAL A 188 -24.31 1.38 -5.70
N GLY A 189 -24.98 0.53 -4.93
CA GLY A 189 -26.24 0.85 -4.29
C GLY A 189 -26.15 1.98 -3.25
N ALA A 190 -27.29 2.54 -2.86
CA ALA A 190 -27.37 3.59 -1.84
C ALA A 190 -27.01 3.12 -0.41
N GLY A 191 -26.89 1.81 -0.20
CA GLY A 191 -26.42 1.24 1.07
C GLY A 191 -24.89 1.29 1.23
N GLU A 192 -24.15 1.51 0.14
CA GLU A 192 -22.69 1.64 0.19
C GLU A 192 -22.30 3.06 0.62
N PRO A 193 -21.29 3.22 1.50
CA PRO A 193 -20.71 4.53 1.77
C PRO A 193 -20.23 5.20 0.47
N GLY A 194 -20.73 6.40 0.16
CA GLY A 194 -20.43 7.10 -1.10
C GLY A 194 -21.11 6.50 -2.33
N GLY A 195 -22.14 5.67 -2.15
CA GLY A 195 -22.97 5.07 -3.18
C GLY A 195 -24.31 5.79 -3.41
N GLY A 196 -25.15 5.19 -4.26
CA GLY A 196 -26.51 5.70 -4.53
C GLY A 196 -26.61 6.70 -5.68
N PRO A 197 -27.82 7.26 -5.92
CA PRO A 197 -28.07 8.13 -7.05
C PRO A 197 -27.38 9.50 -6.87
N GLY A 198 -27.13 10.16 -8.00
CA GLY A 198 -26.57 11.52 -8.02
C GLY A 198 -25.05 11.56 -7.97
N LEU A 199 -24.51 12.71 -7.57
CA LEU A 199 -23.08 12.91 -7.37
C LEU A 199 -22.73 12.60 -5.91
N GLN A 200 -21.65 11.85 -5.74
CA GLN A 200 -21.07 11.49 -4.45
C GLN A 200 -19.66 12.05 -4.35
N LEU A 201 -19.20 12.28 -3.12
CA LEU A 201 -17.85 12.77 -2.88
C LEU A 201 -16.85 11.69 -3.31
N GLY A 202 -15.93 12.05 -4.20
CA GLY A 202 -14.82 11.20 -4.60
C GLY A 202 -13.81 11.04 -3.46
N ARG A 203 -13.26 9.84 -3.31
CA ARG A 203 -12.32 9.48 -2.23
C ARG A 203 -11.12 8.69 -2.72
N PHE A 204 -11.32 7.80 -3.69
CA PHE A 204 -10.33 6.83 -4.15
C PHE A 204 -9.90 7.09 -5.60
N GLY A 205 -8.80 6.45 -5.99
CA GLY A 205 -8.22 6.59 -7.31
C GLY A 205 -7.55 7.95 -7.55
N ARG A 206 -7.07 8.14 -8.78
CA ARG A 206 -6.32 9.36 -9.13
C ARG A 206 -7.25 10.58 -9.13
N LYS A 207 -6.89 11.60 -8.34
CA LYS A 207 -7.70 12.81 -8.13
C LYS A 207 -9.10 12.51 -7.60
N ALA A 208 -9.22 11.49 -6.74
CA ALA A 208 -10.48 11.14 -6.10
C ALA A 208 -11.59 10.86 -7.14
N SER A 209 -11.27 10.08 -8.17
CA SER A 209 -12.18 9.78 -9.29
C SER A 209 -13.23 8.70 -8.97
N VAL A 210 -13.14 8.06 -7.80
CA VAL A 210 -14.01 6.97 -7.35
C VAL A 210 -14.53 7.29 -5.95
N SER A 211 -15.82 7.08 -5.68
CA SER A 211 -16.43 7.44 -4.38
C SER A 211 -16.41 6.31 -3.35
N THR A 212 -16.32 5.05 -3.77
CA THR A 212 -16.45 3.87 -2.87
C THR A 212 -15.32 2.88 -3.04
N ILE A 213 -14.99 2.15 -1.97
CA ILE A 213 -14.04 1.03 -2.00
C ILE A 213 -14.57 -0.06 -2.90
N LEU A 214 -15.88 -0.38 -2.84
CA LEU A 214 -16.48 -1.39 -3.71
C LEU A 214 -16.19 -1.11 -5.19
N GLN A 215 -16.40 0.13 -5.64
CA GLN A 215 -16.12 0.49 -7.02
C GLN A 215 -14.62 0.48 -7.34
N GLN A 216 -13.77 0.90 -6.40
CA GLN A 216 -12.31 0.85 -6.56
C GLN A 216 -11.83 -0.60 -6.71
N THR A 217 -12.36 -1.52 -5.91
CA THR A 217 -12.05 -2.95 -5.96
C THR A 217 -12.53 -3.59 -7.26
N VAL A 218 -13.79 -3.34 -7.67
CA VAL A 218 -14.30 -3.84 -8.96
C VAL A 218 -13.47 -3.30 -10.13
N GLY A 219 -13.04 -2.04 -10.08
CA GLY A 219 -12.12 -1.47 -11.06
C GLY A 219 -10.80 -2.24 -11.14
N ALA A 220 -10.23 -2.61 -9.99
CA ALA A 220 -8.98 -3.39 -9.93
C ALA A 220 -9.12 -4.81 -10.53
N TYR A 221 -10.32 -5.43 -10.46
CA TYR A 221 -10.58 -6.71 -11.13
C TYR A 221 -10.65 -6.61 -12.67
N LEU A 222 -10.94 -5.42 -13.20
CA LEU A 222 -11.10 -5.18 -14.64
C LEU A 222 -9.80 -4.71 -15.32
N GLU A 223 -8.79 -4.32 -14.55
CA GLU A 223 -7.51 -3.79 -15.02
C GLU A 223 -6.42 -4.85 -15.04
#